data_AF-A0A355UYX0-F1
#
_entry.id   AF-A0A355UYX0-F1
#
_cell.length_a   1.000
_cell.length_b   1.000
_cell.length_c   1.000
_cell.angle_alpha   90.00
_cell.angle_beta   90.00
_cell.angle_gamma   90.00
#
_symmetry.space_group_name_H-M   'P 1'
#
loop_
_entity.id
_entity.type
_entity.pdbx_description
1 polymer ?
#
loop_
_entity_poly.entity_id
_entity_poly.type
_entity_poly.pdbx_seq_one_letter_code
_entity_poly.pdbx_strand_id
1 'polypeptide(L)'
;DFCEEALLRNYFKEKFDKNVEITLAKQGVKAKLLNMAKKNAAEYLEKSVDKIRHRDDMTVNACMRLKQLLNLEKYPRRMECYDISNISGVDKVGSMVVFIDGEADRSSYRRFKIRTVEGANDF
;
A
#
# COMPACT_ATOMS: atom_id res chain seq x y z
N ASP A 1 -32.04 -17.40 17.51
CA ASP A 1 -32.40 -17.57 16.09
C ASP A 1 -31.33 -17.01 15.20
N PHE A 2 -30.87 -17.76 14.20
CA PHE A 2 -29.86 -17.30 13.25
C PHE A 2 -30.57 -16.73 12.03
N CYS A 3 -30.76 -15.42 12.01
CA CYS A 3 -31.60 -14.71 11.04
C CYS A 3 -31.07 -14.78 9.59
N GLU A 4 -29.86 -15.28 9.37
CA GLU A 4 -29.13 -15.18 8.09
C GLU A 4 -28.99 -16.51 7.33
N GLU A 5 -29.59 -17.60 7.82
CA GLU A 5 -29.42 -18.92 7.19
C GLU A 5 -29.92 -18.95 5.73
N ALA A 6 -31.11 -18.39 5.50
CA ALA A 6 -31.72 -18.32 4.17
C ALA A 6 -30.88 -17.45 3.21
N LEU A 7 -30.30 -16.35 3.72
CA LEU A 7 -29.43 -15.47 2.96
C LEU A 7 -28.18 -16.21 2.48
N LEU A 8 -27.51 -16.95 3.39
CA LEU A 8 -26.31 -17.72 3.05
C LEU A 8 -26.61 -18.83 2.06
N ARG A 9 -27.71 -19.57 2.24
CA ARG A 9 -28.14 -20.61 1.30
C ARG A 9 -28.38 -20.04 -0.10
N ASN A 10 -29.07 -18.90 -0.20
CA ASN A 10 -29.33 -18.24 -1.47
C ASN A 10 -28.02 -17.78 -2.13
N TYR A 11 -27.10 -17.17 -1.37
CA TYR A 11 -25.80 -16.76 -1.90
C TYR A 11 -25.00 -17.93 -2.49
N PHE A 12 -24.96 -19.08 -1.81
CA PHE A 12 -24.26 -20.26 -2.33
C PHE A 12 -24.91 -20.85 -3.57
N LYS A 13 -26.24 -20.79 -3.66
CA LYS A 13 -26.99 -21.22 -4.84
C LYS A 13 -26.74 -20.28 -6.02
N GLU A 14 -26.87 -18.97 -5.83
CA GLU A 14 -26.70 -17.99 -6.91
C GLU A 14 -25.25 -17.93 -7.41
N LYS A 15 -24.27 -17.95 -6.51
CA LYS A 15 -22.86 -17.74 -6.87
C LYS A 15 -22.13 -19.01 -7.28
N PHE A 16 -22.55 -20.17 -6.76
CA PHE A 16 -21.82 -21.42 -6.92
C PHE A 16 -22.70 -22.60 -7.38
N ASP A 17 -24.00 -22.39 -7.61
CA ASP A 17 -24.99 -23.43 -7.97
C ASP A 17 -24.99 -24.63 -7.00
N LYS A 18 -24.76 -24.35 -5.70
CA LYS A 18 -24.69 -25.37 -4.66
C LYS A 18 -25.80 -25.20 -3.64
N ASN A 19 -26.58 -26.26 -3.44
CA ASN A 19 -27.49 -26.38 -2.31
C ASN A 19 -26.70 -26.84 -1.09
N VAL A 20 -26.52 -25.94 -0.12
CA VAL A 20 -25.77 -26.21 1.11
C VAL A 20 -26.69 -26.24 2.32
N GLU A 21 -26.39 -27.13 3.26
CA GLU A 21 -27.01 -27.13 4.58
C GLU A 21 -26.14 -26.29 5.53
N ILE A 22 -26.76 -25.30 6.16
CA ILE A 22 -26.06 -24.40 7.08
C ILE A 22 -26.34 -24.89 8.50
N THR A 23 -25.28 -25.21 9.23
CA THR A 23 -25.38 -25.68 10.61
C THR A 23 -24.56 -24.80 11.54
N LEU A 24 -25.08 -24.56 12.75
CA LEU A 24 -24.40 -23.79 13.78
C LEU A 24 -23.94 -24.71 14.89
N ALA A 25 -22.63 -24.94 14.94
CA ALA A 25 -22.02 -25.66 16.02
C ALA A 25 -22.08 -24.83 17.31
N LYS A 26 -22.88 -25.28 18.27
CA LYS A 26 -23.01 -24.62 19.59
C LYS A 26 -21.91 -25.04 20.56
N GLN A 27 -21.39 -26.26 20.44
CA GLN A 27 -20.38 -26.83 21.35
C GLN A 27 -19.41 -27.76 20.61
N GLY A 28 -18.33 -28.17 21.29
CA GLY A 28 -17.35 -29.13 20.77
C GLY A 28 -16.34 -28.53 19.76
N VAL A 29 -15.69 -29.41 18.98
CA VAL A 29 -14.59 -29.03 18.06
C VAL A 29 -15.04 -28.06 16.98
N LYS A 30 -16.21 -28.28 16.36
CA LYS A 30 -16.75 -27.39 15.32
C LYS A 30 -17.02 -25.97 15.84
N ALA A 31 -17.50 -25.83 17.08
CA ALA A 31 -17.70 -24.52 17.70
C ALA A 31 -16.37 -23.81 17.98
N LYS A 32 -15.34 -24.54 18.44
CA LYS A 32 -13.98 -24.00 18.60
C LYS A 32 -13.40 -23.50 17.27
N LEU A 33 -13.56 -24.26 16.19
CA LEU A 33 -13.13 -23.85 14.85
C LEU A 33 -13.86 -22.59 14.38
N LEU A 34 -15.19 -22.51 14.58
CA LEU A 34 -15.96 -21.31 14.24
C LEU A 34 -15.46 -20.08 15.02
N ASN A 35 -15.20 -20.23 16.31
CA ASN A 35 -14.67 -19.14 17.14
C ASN A 35 -13.26 -18.71 16.69
N MET A 36 -12.40 -19.67 16.34
CA MET A 36 -11.08 -19.37 15.79
C MET A 36 -11.18 -18.62 14.45
N ALA A 37 -12.04 -19.08 13.53
CA ALA A 37 -12.26 -18.40 12.26
C ALA A 37 -12.79 -16.97 12.45
N LYS A 38 -13.72 -16.76 13.39
CA LYS A 38 -14.22 -15.42 13.76
C LYS A 38 -13.10 -14.53 14.30
N LYS A 39 -12.27 -15.06 15.20
CA LYS A 39 -11.13 -14.31 15.75
C LYS A 39 -10.12 -13.93 14.66
N ASN A 40 -9.77 -14.87 13.80
CA ASN A 40 -8.85 -14.63 12.68
C ASN A 40 -9.40 -13.59 11.72
N ALA A 41 -10.71 -13.62 11.42
CA ALA A 41 -11.36 -12.63 10.57
C ALA A 41 -11.33 -11.22 11.19
N ALA A 42 -11.59 -11.11 12.50
CA ALA A 42 -11.51 -9.85 13.22
C ALA A 42 -10.08 -9.28 13.23
N GLU A 43 -9.09 -10.12 13.54
CA GLU A 43 -7.67 -9.73 13.55
C GLU A 43 -7.19 -9.32 12.15
N TYR A 44 -7.62 -10.04 11.10
CA TYR A 44 -7.31 -9.67 9.72
C TYR A 44 -7.90 -8.31 9.36
N LEU A 45 -9.15 -8.05 9.74
CA LEU A 45 -9.82 -6.78 9.50
C LEU A 45 -9.08 -5.63 10.19
N GLU A 46 -8.75 -5.78 11.47
CA GLU A 46 -7.98 -4.78 12.24
C GLU A 46 -6.66 -4.45 11.56
N LYS A 47 -5.85 -5.47 11.23
CA LYS A 47 -4.58 -5.31 10.51
C LYS A 47 -4.75 -4.64 9.15
N SER A 48 -5.84 -4.95 8.44
CA SER A 48 -6.10 -4.35 7.13
C SER A 48 -6.41 -2.86 7.24
N VAL A 49 -7.18 -2.46 8.25
CA VAL A 49 -7.50 -1.05 8.54
C VAL A 49 -6.24 -0.30 8.95
N ASP A 50 -5.42 -0.87 9.83
CA ASP A 50 -4.17 -0.27 10.25
C ASP A 50 -3.21 -0.09 9.07
N LYS A 51 -3.12 -1.07 8.18
CA LYS A 51 -2.30 -0.97 6.97
C LYS A 51 -2.74 0.17 6.05
N ILE A 52 -4.05 0.36 5.88
CA ILE A 52 -4.60 1.46 5.08
C ILE A 52 -4.22 2.81 5.72
N ARG A 53 -4.48 2.97 7.02
CA ARG A 53 -4.12 4.18 7.76
C ARG A 53 -2.63 4.49 7.68
N HIS A 54 -1.79 3.47 7.90
CA HIS A 54 -0.34 3.63 7.81
C HIS A 54 0.13 4.05 6.42
N ARG A 55 -0.51 3.52 5.36
CA ARG A 55 -0.21 3.92 3.98
C ARG A 55 -0.54 5.40 3.78
N ASP A 56 -1.75 5.82 4.11
CA ASP A 56 -2.18 7.22 3.95
C ASP A 56 -1.30 8.19 4.77
N ASP A 57 -0.90 7.78 5.96
CA ASP A 57 0.01 8.53 6.82
C ASP A 57 1.39 8.72 6.19
N MET A 58 1.91 7.70 5.51
CA MET A 58 3.21 7.73 4.84
C MET A 58 3.17 8.37 3.45
N THR A 59 1.99 8.57 2.86
CA THR A 59 1.83 9.11 1.51
C THR A 59 1.25 10.52 1.54
N VAL A 60 -0.08 10.65 1.47
CA VAL A 60 -0.79 11.92 1.30
C VAL A 60 -0.58 12.82 2.52
N ASN A 61 -0.73 12.28 3.73
CA ASN A 61 -0.56 13.05 4.97
C ASN A 61 0.90 13.47 5.18
N ALA A 62 1.87 12.61 4.80
CA ALA A 62 3.28 12.98 4.80
C ALA A 62 3.56 14.16 3.86
N CYS A 63 3.00 14.15 2.65
CA CYS A 63 3.15 15.26 1.69
C CYS A 63 2.48 16.55 2.20
N MET A 64 1.33 16.45 2.89
CA MET A 64 0.71 17.61 3.54
C MET A 64 1.59 18.20 4.65
N ARG A 65 2.19 17.36 5.49
CA ARG A 65 3.14 17.78 6.52
C ARG A 65 4.37 18.43 5.89
N LEU A 66 4.91 17.85 4.81
CA LEU A 66 6.06 18.40 4.08
C LEU A 66 5.75 19.80 3.53
N LYS A 67 4.55 19.98 2.93
CA LYS A 67 4.07 21.29 2.48
C LYS A 67 4.16 22.33 3.59
N GLN A 68 3.64 22.00 4.77
CA GLN A 68 3.63 22.89 5.93
C GLN A 68 5.04 23.18 6.44
N LEU A 69 5.87 22.15 6.60
CA LEU A 69 7.24 22.26 7.12
C LEU A 69 8.15 23.11 6.23
N LEU A 70 8.01 22.97 4.91
CA LEU A 70 8.81 23.72 3.93
C LEU A 70 8.12 25.01 3.46
N ASN A 71 6.96 25.34 4.03
CA ASN A 71 6.14 26.50 3.67
C ASN A 71 5.88 26.61 2.15
N LEU A 72 5.57 25.47 1.50
CA LEU A 72 5.29 25.43 0.07
C LEU A 72 3.91 26.03 -0.22
N GLU A 73 3.81 26.88 -1.24
CA GLU A 73 2.54 27.46 -1.68
C GLU A 73 1.54 26.36 -2.09
N LYS A 74 2.03 25.37 -2.83
CA LYS A 74 1.23 24.29 -3.42
C LYS A 74 1.57 22.94 -2.78
N TYR A 75 0.59 22.04 -2.79
CA TYR A 75 0.79 20.66 -2.37
C TYR A 75 1.81 19.98 -3.31
N PRO A 76 2.87 19.34 -2.78
CA PRO A 76 3.92 18.72 -3.58
C PRO A 76 3.44 17.38 -4.16
N ARG A 77 2.48 17.46 -5.10
CA ARG A 77 1.85 16.29 -5.70
C ARG A 77 2.86 15.39 -6.41
N ARG A 78 3.80 15.98 -7.16
CA ARG A 78 4.86 15.24 -7.84
C ARG A 78 6.20 15.69 -7.27
N MET A 79 6.96 14.75 -6.74
CA MET A 79 8.29 14.96 -6.20
C MET A 79 9.29 14.17 -7.03
N GLU A 80 10.29 14.86 -7.56
CA GLU A 80 11.39 14.25 -8.31
C GLU A 80 12.65 14.38 -7.47
N CYS A 81 13.26 13.26 -7.10
CA CYS A 81 14.45 13.22 -6.28
C CYS A 81 15.62 12.75 -7.13
N TYR A 82 16.67 13.56 -7.19
CA TYR A 82 17.87 13.29 -7.96
C TYR A 82 18.99 12.84 -7.04
N ASP A 83 19.72 11.81 -7.45
CA ASP A 83 20.94 11.35 -6.83
C ASP A 83 22.06 11.33 -7.88
N ILE A 84 23.19 11.98 -7.57
CA ILE A 84 24.35 12.10 -8.46
C ILE A 84 25.46 11.23 -7.89
N SER A 85 25.81 10.17 -8.63
CA SER A 85 26.90 9.27 -8.28
C SER A 85 28.16 9.63 -9.06
N ASN A 86 29.19 10.08 -8.34
CA ASN A 86 30.53 10.31 -8.87
C ASN A 86 31.40 9.07 -8.66
N ILE A 87 31.56 8.26 -9.70
CA ILE A 87 32.57 7.19 -9.70
C ILE A 87 33.86 7.82 -10.22
N SER A 88 34.90 7.86 -9.38
CA SER A 88 36.21 8.41 -9.72
C SER A 88 36.80 7.72 -10.96
N GLY A 89 36.79 8.42 -12.09
CA GLY A 89 37.48 8.03 -13.33
C GLY A 89 36.62 7.45 -14.46
N VAL A 90 35.35 7.09 -14.24
CA VAL A 90 34.50 6.49 -15.30
C VAL A 90 33.05 6.97 -15.15
N ASP A 91 32.58 7.74 -16.13
CA ASP A 91 31.19 8.14 -16.36
C ASP A 91 30.38 8.59 -15.13
N LYS A 92 30.17 9.90 -14.96
CA LYS A 92 29.19 10.42 -13.99
C LYS A 92 27.76 9.95 -14.34
N VAL A 93 27.04 9.43 -13.36
CA VAL A 93 25.67 8.92 -13.53
C VAL A 93 24.73 9.63 -12.56
N GLY A 94 23.62 10.15 -13.06
CA GLY A 94 22.51 10.64 -12.25
C GLY A 94 21.34 9.65 -12.26
N SER A 95 20.64 9.51 -11.15
CA SER A 95 19.37 8.80 -11.08
C SER A 95 18.26 9.73 -10.60
N MET A 96 17.06 9.56 -11.14
CA MET A 96 15.86 10.29 -10.73
C MET A 96 14.78 9.30 -10.37
N VAL A 97 14.34 9.37 -9.12
CA VAL A 97 13.15 8.67 -8.64
C VAL A 97 12.01 9.67 -8.52
N VAL A 98 10.80 9.18 -8.73
CA VAL A 98 9.60 10.00 -8.78
C VAL A 98 8.58 9.47 -7.81
N PHE A 99 7.98 10.37 -7.03
CA PHE A 99 6.84 10.11 -6.19
C PHE A 99 5.64 10.95 -6.65
N ILE A 100 4.46 10.33 -6.73
CA ILE A 100 3.19 11.00 -7.00
C ILE A 100 2.26 10.74 -5.80
N ASP A 101 1.77 11.81 -5.19
CA ASP A 101 0.93 11.77 -3.98
C ASP A 101 1.58 10.96 -2.84
N GLY A 102 2.92 10.96 -2.78
CA GLY A 102 3.72 10.21 -1.81
C GLY A 102 4.01 8.74 -2.19
N GLU A 103 3.46 8.24 -3.30
CA GLU A 103 3.70 6.88 -3.79
C GLU A 103 4.75 6.83 -4.90
N ALA A 104 5.60 5.80 -4.90
CA ALA A 104 6.66 5.65 -5.89
C ALA A 104 6.11 5.38 -7.29
N ASP A 105 6.34 6.31 -8.23
CA ASP A 105 6.04 6.13 -9.66
C ASP A 105 7.27 5.61 -10.40
N ARG A 106 7.46 4.29 -10.34
CA ARG A 106 8.59 3.59 -10.97
C ARG A 106 8.63 3.75 -12.49
N SER A 107 7.49 3.97 -13.14
CA SER A 107 7.42 4.13 -14.59
C SER A 107 8.09 5.42 -15.07
N SER A 108 8.12 6.43 -14.19
CA SER A 108 8.78 7.71 -14.43
C SER A 108 10.26 7.73 -14.01
N TYR A 109 10.82 6.64 -13.49
CA TYR A 109 12.23 6.65 -13.08
C TYR A 109 13.15 6.83 -14.28
N ARG A 110 14.21 7.61 -14.12
CA ARG A 110 15.18 7.87 -15.18
C ARG A 110 16.60 7.72 -14.66
N ARG A 111 17.48 7.26 -15.55
CA ARG A 111 18.93 7.23 -15.34
C ARG A 111 19.56 8.10 -16.42
N PHE A 112 20.43 9.00 -16.01
CA PHE A 112 21.12 9.95 -16.87
C PHE A 112 22.60 9.60 -16.91
N LYS A 113 23.16 9.52 -18.12
CA LYS A 113 24.61 9.50 -18.32
C LYS A 113 25.07 10.94 -18.52
N ILE A 114 25.86 11.46 -17.59
CA ILE A 114 26.34 12.84 -17.60
C ILE A 114 27.60 12.87 -18.47
N ARG A 115 27.53 13.54 -19.62
CA ARG A 115 28.58 13.47 -20.67
C ARG A 115 29.66 14.55 -20.58
N THR A 116 29.52 15.53 -19.69
CA THR A 116 30.39 16.73 -19.70
C THR A 116 30.44 17.37 -18.32
N VAL A 117 31.48 17.06 -17.55
CA VAL A 117 32.04 17.97 -16.54
C VAL A 117 33.54 17.69 -16.48
N GLU A 118 34.40 18.64 -16.85
CA GLU A 118 35.82 18.56 -16.48
C GLU A 118 35.89 18.76 -14.95
N GLY A 119 36.25 17.70 -14.23
CA GLY A 119 36.33 17.71 -12.77
C GLY A 119 35.05 17.30 -12.02
N ALA A 120 35.21 16.93 -10.75
CA ALA A 120 34.11 16.63 -9.84
C ALA A 120 33.46 17.95 -9.36
N ASN A 121 32.53 18.48 -10.13
CA ASN A 121 31.61 19.51 -9.65
C ASN A 121 30.18 18.96 -9.64
N ASP A 122 29.51 19.11 -8.49
CA ASP A 122 28.16 18.59 -8.16
C ASP A 122 27.11 19.70 -8.04
N PHE A 123 27.48 20.93 -8.43
CA PHE A 123 26.65 22.13 -8.41
C PHE A 123 26.43 22.69 -9.81
#